data_AF-A0A425VTV9-F1
#
_entry.id   AF-A0A425VTV9-F1
#
_cell.length_a   1.000
_cell.length_b   1.000
_cell.length_c   1.000
_cell.angle_alpha   90.00
_cell.angle_beta   90.00
_cell.angle_gamma   90.00
#
_symmetry.space_group_name_H-M   'P 1'
#
loop_
_entity.id
_entity.type
_entity.pdbx_description
1 polymer ?
#
loop_
_entity_poly.entity_id
_entity_poly.type
_entity_poly.pdbx_seq_one_letter_code
_entity_poly.pdbx_strand_id
1 'polypeptide(L)' 'PELTFDELSYHIDHFLELGGEKVIALGSDFDGSATPSWLGGASDLPAFRAQVAGRFGEDVAERMFFQNAAEFFSRNEES' A
#
# COMPACT_ATOMS: atom_id res chain seq x y z
N PRO A 1 2.46 22.06 -1.83
CA PRO A 1 3.45 21.19 -1.17
C PRO A 1 3.33 19.78 -1.76
N GLU A 2 4.46 19.11 -2.01
CA GLU A 2 4.45 17.73 -2.47
C GLU A 2 4.10 16.80 -1.31
N LEU A 3 3.24 15.81 -1.54
CA LEU A 3 2.90 14.79 -0.55
C LEU A 3 4.14 13.95 -0.22
N THR A 4 4.44 13.81 1.06
CA THR A 4 5.56 13.01 1.56
C THR A 4 5.13 11.60 1.95
N PHE A 5 6.10 10.69 2.08
CA PHE A 5 5.84 9.36 2.65
C PHE A 5 5.28 9.45 4.08
N ASP A 6 5.73 10.42 4.88
CA ASP A 6 5.24 10.61 6.25
C ASP A 6 3.75 10.95 6.27
N GLU A 7 3.30 11.83 5.38
CA GLU A 7 1.88 12.17 5.27
C GLU A 7 1.03 10.98 4.83
N LEU A 8 1.51 10.21 3.82
CA LEU A 8 0.85 8.99 3.39
C LEU A 8 0.81 7.93 4.51
N SER A 9 1.86 7.87 5.33
CA SER A 9 1.98 6.88 6.40
C SER A 9 0.90 7.03 7.48
N TYR A 10 0.37 8.24 7.72
CA TYR A 10 -0.74 8.44 8.66
C TYR A 10 -2.00 7.68 8.24
N HIS A 11 -2.25 7.53 6.93
CA HIS A 11 -3.38 6.73 6.46
C HIS A 11 -3.17 5.25 6.75
N ILE A 12 -1.96 4.74 6.51
CA ILE A 12 -1.61 3.35 6.82
C ILE A 12 -1.79 3.10 8.32
N ASP A 13 -1.19 3.96 9.14
CA ASP A 13 -1.24 3.88 10.60
C ASP A 13 -2.68 3.86 11.13
N HIS A 14 -3.53 4.77 10.64
CA HIS A 14 -4.93 4.83 11.02
C HIS A 14 -5.70 3.55 10.71
N PHE A 15 -5.47 2.92 9.54
CA PHE A 15 -6.10 1.64 9.24
C PHE A 15 -5.58 0.51 10.13
N LEU A 16 -4.28 0.50 10.45
CA LEU A 16 -3.71 -0.49 11.37
C LEU A 16 -4.28 -0.34 12.79
N GLU A 17 -4.46 0.88 13.30
CA GLU A 17 -5.11 1.14 14.59
C GLU A 17 -6.54 0.60 14.67
N LEU A 18 -7.22 0.51 13.53
CA LEU A 18 -8.57 -0.05 13.41
C LEU A 18 -8.59 -1.58 13.23
N GLY A 19 -7.43 -2.25 13.25
CA GLY A 19 -7.28 -3.70 12.98
C GLY A 19 -7.32 -4.04 11.49
N GLY A 20 -6.83 -3.13 10.64
CA GLY A 20 -6.91 -3.19 9.19
C GLY A 20 -5.82 -4.03 8.49
N GLU A 21 -5.02 -4.80 9.21
CA GLU A 21 -3.82 -5.48 8.67
C GLU A 21 -4.13 -6.39 7.47
N LYS A 22 -5.35 -6.94 7.40
CA LYS A 22 -5.80 -7.87 6.35
C LYS A 22 -6.71 -7.23 5.29
N VAL A 23 -6.90 -5.91 5.32
CA VAL A 23 -7.82 -5.21 4.39
C VAL A 23 -7.16 -4.07 3.63
N ILE A 24 -5.98 -3.61 4.03
CA ILE A 24 -5.23 -2.59 3.28
C ILE A 24 -4.59 -3.24 2.06
N ALA A 25 -4.78 -2.67 0.87
CA ALA A 25 -4.11 -3.06 -0.36
C ALA A 25 -3.68 -1.83 -1.15
N LEU A 26 -2.66 -1.97 -2.00
CA LEU A 26 -2.21 -0.90 -2.89
C LEU A 26 -3.11 -0.81 -4.13
N GLY A 27 -3.63 0.39 -4.39
CA GLY A 27 -4.28 0.78 -5.64
C GLY A 27 -3.78 2.15 -6.05
N SER A 28 -2.63 2.20 -6.74
CA SER A 28 -1.90 3.45 -7.00
C SER A 28 -2.57 4.39 -8.00
N ASP A 29 -3.54 3.90 -8.79
CA ASP A 29 -4.18 4.65 -9.87
C ASP A 29 -3.14 5.34 -10.78
N PHE A 30 -2.03 4.63 -11.06
CA PHE A 30 -1.02 5.08 -12.02
C PHE A 30 -1.71 5.39 -13.36
N ASP A 31 -1.33 6.52 -13.97
CA ASP A 31 -1.91 7.06 -15.20
C ASP A 31 -3.37 7.58 -15.09
N GLY A 32 -4.01 7.45 -13.91
CA GLY A 32 -5.39 7.91 -13.64
C GLY A 32 -5.49 9.15 -12.73
N SER A 33 -4.46 9.43 -11.93
CA SER A 33 -4.44 10.56 -10.98
C SER A 33 -3.08 11.27 -10.90
N ALA A 34 -3.06 12.42 -10.23
CA ALA A 34 -1.81 13.10 -9.89
C ALA A 34 -1.17 12.38 -8.70
N THR A 35 -0.06 11.68 -8.95
CA THR A 35 0.72 11.00 -7.92
C THR A 35 1.92 11.84 -7.47
N PRO A 36 2.45 11.60 -6.25
CA PRO A 36 3.71 12.23 -5.80
C PRO A 36 4.88 11.83 -6.70
N SER A 37 5.90 12.68 -6.85
CA SER A 37 7.00 12.39 -7.80
C SER A 37 7.83 11.16 -7.41
N TRP A 38 7.83 10.79 -6.13
CA TRP A 38 8.47 9.58 -5.61
C TRP A 38 7.63 8.30 -5.77
N LEU A 39 6.38 8.43 -6.24
CA LEU A 39 5.47 7.32 -6.53
C LEU A 39 4.77 7.60 -7.88
N GLY A 40 5.57 7.88 -8.90
CA GLY A 40 5.11 8.25 -10.24
C GLY A 40 4.70 7.06 -11.09
N GLY A 41 5.28 5.89 -10.84
CA GLY A 41 4.95 4.68 -11.59
C GLY A 41 5.41 3.38 -10.94
N ALA A 42 5.23 2.28 -11.66
CA ALA A 42 5.54 0.94 -11.17
C ALA A 42 7.03 0.75 -10.79
N SER A 43 7.94 1.53 -11.40
CA SER A 43 9.37 1.52 -11.05
C SER A 43 9.66 1.96 -9.62
N ASP A 44 8.75 2.69 -8.99
CA ASP A 44 8.94 3.28 -7.66
C ASP A 44 8.41 2.37 -6.54
N LEU A 45 7.62 1.35 -6.91
CA LEU A 45 7.03 0.39 -5.97
C LEU A 45 8.06 -0.32 -5.08
N PRO A 46 9.26 -0.73 -5.56
CA PRO A 46 10.25 -1.36 -4.69
C PRO A 46 10.74 -0.43 -3.58
N ALA A 47 10.96 0.86 -3.90
CA ALA A 47 11.38 1.86 -2.91
C ALA A 47 10.26 2.14 -1.91
N PHE A 48 9.02 2.27 -2.40
CA PHE A 48 7.85 2.46 -1.54
C PHE A 48 7.62 1.26 -0.60
N ARG A 49 7.73 0.01 -1.10
CA ARG A 49 7.64 -1.20 -0.27
C ARG A 49 8.69 -1.19 0.83
N ALA A 50 9.92 -0.79 0.52
CA ALA A 50 11.00 -0.70 1.51
C ALA A 50 10.70 0.34 2.61
N GLN A 51 10.11 1.50 2.25
CA GLN A 51 9.68 2.49 3.25
C GLN A 51 8.57 1.96 4.16
N VAL A 52 7.57 1.26 3.59
CA VAL A 52 6.50 0.62 4.38
C VAL A 52 7.07 -0.46 5.29
N ALA A 53 7.94 -1.34 4.78
CA ALA A 53 8.57 -2.40 5.57
C ALA A 53 9.43 -1.83 6.72
N GLY A 54 10.19 -0.75 6.46
CA GLY A 54 10.99 -0.10 7.47
C GLY A 54 10.19 0.56 8.59
N ARG A 55 8.96 1.03 8.30
CA ARG A 55 8.11 1.73 9.28
C ARG A 55 7.10 0.84 9.99
N PHE A 56 6.50 -0.11 9.27
CA PHE A 56 5.37 -0.92 9.73
C PHE A 56 5.69 -2.43 9.79
N GLY A 57 6.88 -2.85 9.33
CA GLY A 57 7.31 -4.24 9.31
C GLY A 57 7.04 -4.96 7.99
N GLU A 58 7.80 -6.03 7.75
CA GLU A 58 7.71 -6.82 6.50
C GLU A 58 6.34 -7.47 6.30
N ASP A 59 5.70 -7.95 7.37
CA ASP A 59 4.39 -8.59 7.27
C ASP A 59 3.32 -7.61 6.75
N VAL A 60 3.35 -6.35 7.20
CA VAL A 60 2.45 -5.30 6.71
C VAL A 60 2.75 -4.98 5.25
N ALA A 61 4.03 -4.83 4.90
CA ALA A 61 4.44 -4.55 3.52
C ALA A 61 4.01 -5.66 2.56
N GLU A 62 4.23 -6.93 2.92
CA GLU A 62 3.86 -8.08 2.09
C GLU A 62 2.34 -8.17 1.89
N ARG A 63 1.57 -7.91 2.96
CA ARG A 63 0.11 -7.89 2.90
C ARG A 63 -0.44 -6.78 2.03
N MET A 64 0.04 -5.56 2.22
CA MET A 64 -0.40 -4.39 1.46
C MET A 64 -0.08 -4.49 -0.03
N PHE A 65 1.10 -5.00 -0.38
CA PHE A 65 1.56 -5.02 -1.77
C PHE A 65 1.07 -6.24 -2.55
N PHE A 66 0.60 -7.29 -1.87
CA PHE A 66 0.14 -8.50 -2.56
C PHE A 66 -0.91 -9.30 -1.79
N GLN A 67 -0.60 -9.80 -0.58
CA GLN A 67 -1.39 -10.89 0.01
C GLN A 67 -2.86 -10.53 0.25
N ASN A 68 -3.16 -9.31 0.71
CA ASN A 68 -4.55 -8.93 1.02
C ASN A 68 -5.42 -8.90 -0.24
N ALA A 69 -4.89 -8.39 -1.36
CA ALA A 69 -5.59 -8.40 -2.63
C ALA A 69 -5.74 -9.83 -3.18
N ALA A 70 -4.68 -10.63 -3.14
CA ALA A 70 -4.72 -12.03 -3.57
C ALA A 70 -5.74 -12.88 -2.76
N GLU A 71 -5.73 -12.73 -1.43
CA GLU A 71 -6.70 -13.36 -0.52
C GLU A 71 -8.13 -12.86 -0.81
N PHE A 72 -8.30 -11.58 -1.17
CA PHE A 72 -9.61 -11.06 -1.57
C PHE A 72 -10.10 -11.73 -2.86
N PHE A 73 -9.29 -11.75 -3.93
CA PHE A 73 -9.71 -12.34 -5.20
C PHE A 73 -9.96 -13.84 -5.08
N SER A 74 -9.08 -14.60 -4.41
CA SER A 74 -9.28 -16.04 -4.19
C SER A 74 -10.61 -16.38 -3.49
N ARG A 75 -11.06 -15.54 -2.53
CA ARG A 75 -12.34 -15.77 -1.85
C ARG A 75 -13.58 -15.41 -2.68
N ASN A 76 -13.44 -14.50 -3.65
CA ASN A 76 -14.59 -13.87 -4.32
C ASN A 76 -14.72 -14.25 -5.81
N GLU A 77 -13.67 -14.76 -6.45
CA GLU A 77 -13.65 -15.07 -7.89
C GLU A 77 -13.79 -16.58 -8.20
N GLU A 78 -13.75 -17.48 -7.21
CA GLU A 78 -14.02 -18.92 -7.39
C GLU A 78 -15.53 -19.26 -7.52
N SER A 79 -16.30 -18.48 -8.28
CA SER A 79 -17.71 -18.80 -8.65
C SER A 79 -17.82 -19.55 -9.97
#